data_AF-N2AKH2-F1
#
_entry.id   AF-N2AKH2-F1
#
_cell.length_a   1.000
_cell.length_b   1.000
_cell.length_c   1.000
_cell.angle_alpha   90.00
_cell.angle_beta   90.00
_cell.angle_gamma   90.00
#
_symmetry.space_group_name_H-M   'P 1'
#
loop_
_entity.id
_entity.type
_entity.pdbx_description
1 polymer ?
#
loop_
_entity_poly.entity_id
_entity_poly.type
_entity_poly.pdbx_seq_one_letter_code
_entity_poly.pdbx_strand_id
1 'polypeptide(L)'
;MSEKNLNIATLALGIAFLPPIWAVLAPYVGIRTGAVALICAGLYVTNGNKVSDAFRITVGFLLGDLWAVLAVFIMETMDFHPNVELYGTLFVLGGVAVLIGENFPKIIFTPAWLCGWAIGLTIMGPLALADIGTLPIQIGAAMIAGVVYVGIGVDFFQKKLVSIFKKQEVEK
;
A
#
# COMPACT_ATOMS: atom_id res chain seq x y z
N MET A 1 16.06 -29.20 -8.68
CA MET A 1 15.73 -28.58 -7.36
C MET A 1 14.26 -28.90 -7.03
N SER A 2 13.80 -28.96 -5.76
CA SER A 2 12.35 -29.13 -5.54
C SER A 2 11.60 -27.88 -5.99
N GLU A 3 10.40 -28.04 -6.56
CA GLU A 3 9.59 -26.90 -7.06
C GLU A 3 9.31 -25.86 -5.96
N LYS A 4 9.09 -26.34 -4.73
CA LYS A 4 8.96 -25.50 -3.54
C LYS A 4 10.21 -24.64 -3.30
N ASN A 5 11.40 -25.23 -3.36
CA ASN A 5 12.65 -24.51 -3.11
C ASN A 5 12.93 -23.48 -4.21
N LEU A 6 12.60 -23.80 -5.46
CA LEU A 6 12.71 -22.87 -6.59
C LEU A 6 11.77 -21.66 -6.42
N ASN A 7 10.52 -21.91 -6.03
CA ASN A 7 9.54 -20.84 -5.79
C ASN A 7 9.96 -19.93 -4.62
N ILE A 8 10.49 -20.51 -3.54
CA ILE A 8 11.01 -19.74 -2.40
C ILE A 8 12.22 -18.89 -2.83
N ALA A 9 13.19 -19.47 -3.53
CA ALA A 9 14.40 -18.75 -3.94
C ALA A 9 14.09 -17.59 -4.91
N THR A 10 13.21 -17.82 -5.88
CA THR A 10 12.82 -16.79 -6.86
C THR A 10 11.98 -15.69 -6.22
N LEU A 11 11.07 -16.01 -5.30
CA LEU A 11 10.33 -15.01 -4.51
C LEU A 11 11.29 -14.19 -3.63
N ALA A 12 12.19 -14.85 -2.92
CA ALA A 12 13.18 -14.19 -2.08
C ALA A 12 14.05 -13.23 -2.89
N LEU A 13 14.47 -13.63 -4.10
CA LEU A 13 15.24 -12.77 -4.99
C LEU A 13 14.42 -11.57 -5.49
N GLY A 14 13.14 -11.77 -5.83
CA GLY A 14 12.24 -10.68 -6.21
C GLY A 14 12.07 -9.64 -5.09
N ILE A 15 11.82 -10.08 -3.86
CA ILE A 15 11.68 -9.20 -2.69
C ILE A 15 13.01 -8.57 -2.27
N ALA A 16 14.14 -9.28 -2.41
CA ALA A 16 15.46 -8.74 -2.11
C ALA A 16 15.92 -7.68 -3.13
N PHE A 17 15.29 -7.62 -4.31
CA PHE A 17 15.70 -6.73 -5.39
C PHE A 17 14.74 -5.56 -5.59
N LEU A 18 13.44 -5.81 -5.86
CA LEU A 18 12.52 -4.76 -6.30
C LEU A 18 12.16 -3.75 -5.18
N PRO A 19 11.66 -4.17 -4.00
CA PRO A 19 11.36 -3.22 -2.93
C PRO A 19 12.55 -2.34 -2.50
N PRO A 20 13.78 -2.87 -2.31
CA PRO A 20 14.93 -2.04 -1.99
C PRO A 20 15.29 -1.01 -3.06
N ILE A 21 15.14 -1.34 -4.35
CA ILE A 21 15.35 -0.36 -5.44
C ILE A 21 14.41 0.83 -5.27
N TRP A 22 13.12 0.59 -5.04
CA TRP A 22 12.18 1.68 -4.79
C TRP A 22 12.56 2.50 -3.56
N ALA A 23 12.89 1.84 -2.45
CA ALA A 23 13.26 2.53 -1.20
C ALA A 23 14.45 3.47 -1.38
N VAL A 24 15.43 3.09 -2.20
CA VAL A 24 16.61 3.92 -2.50
C VAL A 24 16.30 5.00 -3.53
N LEU A 25 15.49 4.72 -4.55
CA LEU A 25 15.22 5.66 -5.65
C LEU A 25 14.14 6.70 -5.34
N ALA A 26 13.17 6.36 -4.49
CA ALA A 26 12.03 7.23 -4.16
C ALA A 26 12.45 8.64 -3.69
N PRO A 27 13.46 8.82 -2.83
CA PRO A 27 13.91 10.16 -2.42
C PRO A 27 14.43 11.02 -3.58
N TYR A 28 15.05 10.42 -4.61
CA TYR A 28 15.59 11.15 -5.76
C TYR A 28 14.51 11.73 -6.67
N VAL A 29 13.28 11.20 -6.60
CA VAL A 29 12.10 11.74 -7.30
C VAL A 29 11.19 12.54 -6.37
N GLY A 30 11.68 12.93 -5.19
CA GLY A 30 10.96 13.77 -4.24
C GLY A 30 9.98 13.02 -3.32
N ILE A 31 9.99 11.68 -3.31
CA ILE A 31 9.12 10.87 -2.45
C ILE A 31 9.90 10.46 -1.19
N ARG A 32 9.57 11.05 -0.05
CA ARG A 32 10.20 10.73 1.25
C ARG A 32 9.53 9.57 1.97
N THR A 33 8.32 9.20 1.55
CA THR A 33 7.49 8.14 2.12
C THR A 33 7.68 6.80 1.42
N GLY A 34 8.90 6.50 0.93
CA GLY A 34 9.19 5.29 0.16
C GLY A 34 8.83 3.97 0.87
N ALA A 35 8.88 3.94 2.21
CA ALA A 35 8.48 2.79 3.03
C ALA A 35 7.00 2.39 2.84
N VAL A 36 6.13 3.34 2.48
CA VAL A 36 4.70 3.09 2.23
C VAL A 36 4.50 2.05 1.14
N ALA A 37 5.34 2.07 0.09
CA ALA A 37 5.26 1.11 -0.99
C ALA A 37 5.45 -0.34 -0.51
N LEU A 38 6.32 -0.57 0.49
CA LEU A 38 6.54 -1.91 1.05
C LEU A 38 5.32 -2.41 1.83
N ILE A 39 4.66 -1.53 2.59
CA ILE A 39 3.43 -1.87 3.32
C ILE A 39 2.32 -2.22 2.32
N CYS A 40 2.15 -1.39 1.29
CA CYS A 40 1.13 -1.61 0.25
C CYS A 40 1.38 -2.89 -0.56
N ALA A 41 2.64 -3.17 -0.88
CA ALA A 41 3.03 -4.43 -1.53
C ALA A 41 2.70 -5.63 -0.65
N GLY A 42 2.98 -5.55 0.65
CA GLY A 42 2.65 -6.60 1.61
C GLY A 42 1.16 -6.95 1.59
N LEU A 43 0.28 -5.94 1.68
CA LEU A 43 -1.17 -6.17 1.61
C LEU A 43 -1.63 -6.71 0.24
N TYR A 44 -1.03 -6.23 -0.85
CA TYR A 44 -1.33 -6.77 -2.18
C TYR A 44 -0.98 -8.26 -2.30
N VAL A 45 0.16 -8.67 -1.73
CA VAL A 45 0.60 -10.06 -1.70
C VAL A 45 -0.34 -10.94 -0.87
N THR A 46 -0.86 -10.45 0.26
CA THR A 46 -1.84 -11.22 1.05
C THR A 46 -3.17 -11.41 0.33
N ASN A 47 -3.52 -10.55 -0.64
CA ASN A 47 -4.65 -10.76 -1.55
C ASN A 47 -4.37 -11.81 -2.65
N GLY A 48 -3.21 -12.47 -2.62
CA GLY A 48 -2.83 -13.55 -3.52
C GLY A 48 -2.28 -13.10 -4.87
N ASN A 49 -1.70 -11.89 -4.94
CA ASN A 49 -1.07 -11.33 -6.14
C ASN A 49 -1.99 -11.29 -7.38
N LYS A 50 -3.30 -11.12 -7.16
CA LYS A 50 -4.27 -11.06 -8.25
C LYS A 50 -4.20 -9.71 -8.95
N VAL A 51 -3.61 -9.69 -10.14
CA VAL A 51 -3.49 -8.47 -10.97
C VAL A 51 -4.86 -7.84 -11.26
N SER A 52 -5.93 -8.66 -11.37
CA SER A 52 -7.31 -8.18 -11.53
C SER A 52 -7.77 -7.26 -10.39
N ASP A 53 -7.19 -7.43 -9.20
CA ASP A 53 -7.57 -6.69 -8.00
C ASP A 53 -6.67 -5.47 -7.78
N ALA A 54 -5.58 -5.33 -8.53
CA ALA A 54 -4.61 -4.24 -8.35
C ALA A 54 -5.28 -2.87 -8.42
N PHE A 55 -6.20 -2.67 -9.38
CA PHE A 55 -6.92 -1.42 -9.52
C PHE A 55 -7.73 -1.07 -8.27
N ARG A 56 -8.58 -1.99 -7.79
CA ARG A 56 -9.42 -1.74 -6.61
C ARG A 56 -8.62 -1.60 -5.31
N ILE A 57 -7.47 -2.26 -5.22
CA ILE A 57 -6.53 -2.13 -4.10
C ILE A 57 -5.88 -0.75 -4.12
N THR A 58 -5.38 -0.30 -5.27
CA THR A 58 -4.83 1.05 -5.42
C THR A 58 -5.86 2.11 -5.11
N VAL A 59 -7.09 1.99 -5.65
CA VAL A 59 -8.18 2.92 -5.33
C VAL A 59 -8.46 2.93 -3.83
N GLY A 60 -8.54 1.76 -3.19
CA GLY A 60 -8.67 1.66 -1.74
C GLY A 60 -7.59 2.45 -1.01
N PHE A 61 -6.31 2.18 -1.30
CA PHE A 61 -5.20 2.90 -0.68
C PHE A 61 -5.29 4.43 -0.82
N LEU A 62 -5.56 4.91 -2.03
CA LEU A 62 -5.67 6.35 -2.31
C LEU A 62 -6.86 6.99 -1.60
N LEU A 63 -7.99 6.29 -1.51
CA LEU A 63 -9.12 6.73 -0.70
C LEU A 63 -8.75 6.78 0.78
N GLY A 64 -7.92 5.84 1.26
CA GLY A 64 -7.37 5.86 2.60
C GLY A 64 -6.49 7.07 2.89
N ASP A 65 -5.62 7.44 1.96
CA ASP A 65 -4.78 8.64 2.09
C ASP A 65 -5.63 9.93 2.16
N LEU A 66 -6.66 10.04 1.30
CA LEU A 66 -7.65 11.12 1.39
C LEU A 66 -8.39 11.11 2.73
N TRP A 67 -8.75 9.93 3.23
CA TRP A 67 -9.39 9.77 4.53
C TRP A 67 -8.51 10.23 5.68
N ALA A 68 -7.19 10.08 5.57
CA ALA A 68 -6.25 10.55 6.57
C ALA A 68 -6.20 12.09 6.62
N VAL A 69 -6.18 12.76 5.46
CA VAL A 69 -6.26 14.22 5.41
C VAL A 69 -7.56 14.72 6.03
N LEU A 70 -8.69 14.09 5.69
CA LEU A 70 -9.99 14.42 6.27
C LEU A 70 -10.00 14.20 7.80
N ALA A 71 -9.41 13.11 8.28
CA ALA A 71 -9.34 12.82 9.70
C ALA A 71 -8.51 13.87 10.46
N VAL A 72 -7.36 14.28 9.93
CA VAL A 72 -6.54 15.34 10.52
C VAL A 72 -7.31 16.66 10.56
N PHE A 73 -7.97 17.03 9.46
CA PHE A 73 -8.83 18.22 9.42
C PHE A 73 -9.92 18.19 10.50
N ILE A 74 -10.65 17.06 10.62
CA ILE A 74 -11.71 16.91 11.60
C ILE A 74 -11.16 17.05 13.03
N MET A 75 -10.08 16.35 13.36
CA MET A 75 -9.48 16.40 14.70
C MET A 75 -8.95 17.80 15.04
N GLU A 76 -8.39 18.54 14.08
CA GLU A 76 -7.91 19.91 14.31
C GLU A 76 -9.03 20.95 14.45
N THR A 77 -10.24 20.67 13.93
CA THR A 77 -11.40 21.58 14.04
C THR A 77 -12.24 21.38 15.30
N MET A 78 -12.00 20.31 16.07
CA MET A 78 -12.72 20.04 17.31
C MET A 78 -12.03 20.76 18.48
N ASP A 79 -12.83 21.17 19.47
CA ASP A 79 -12.36 21.78 20.72
C ASP A 79 -12.54 20.82 21.91
N PHE A 80 -12.44 19.50 21.67
CA PHE A 80 -12.60 18.48 22.70
C PHE A 80 -11.23 18.02 23.25
N HIS A 81 -11.25 17.01 24.10
CA HIS A 81 -10.03 16.36 24.54
C HIS A 81 -9.44 15.52 23.37
N PRO A 82 -8.12 15.56 23.07
CA PRO A 82 -7.53 14.89 21.91
C PRO A 82 -7.87 13.41 21.76
N ASN A 83 -7.90 12.66 22.86
CA ASN A 83 -8.31 11.24 22.83
C ASN A 83 -9.77 11.02 22.42
N VAL A 84 -10.67 11.96 22.74
CA VAL A 84 -12.08 11.89 22.36
C VAL A 84 -12.22 12.22 20.88
N GLU A 85 -11.49 13.20 20.39
CA GLU A 85 -11.44 13.59 18.97
C GLU A 85 -10.92 12.45 18.11
N LEU A 86 -9.79 11.86 18.51
CA LEU A 86 -9.21 10.69 17.86
C LEU A 86 -10.20 9.53 17.85
N TYR A 87 -10.74 9.16 19.01
CA TYR A 87 -11.68 8.05 19.10
C TYR A 87 -12.94 8.28 18.25
N GLY A 88 -13.56 9.45 18.37
CA GLY A 88 -14.77 9.81 17.63
C GLY A 88 -14.52 9.83 16.12
N THR A 89 -13.39 10.40 15.69
CA THR A 89 -12.98 10.43 14.29
C THR A 89 -12.75 9.01 13.77
N LEU A 90 -11.99 8.17 14.49
CA LEU A 90 -11.75 6.78 14.10
C LEU A 90 -13.05 5.97 14.03
N PHE A 91 -13.94 6.15 14.99
CA PHE A 91 -15.22 5.46 15.05
C PHE A 91 -16.12 5.83 13.87
N VAL A 92 -16.33 7.12 13.63
CA VAL A 92 -17.24 7.61 12.57
C VAL A 92 -16.64 7.34 11.20
N LEU A 93 -15.41 7.80 10.94
CA LEU A 93 -14.79 7.65 9.62
C LEU A 93 -14.50 6.18 9.28
N GLY A 94 -14.15 5.36 10.28
CA GLY A 94 -13.94 3.93 10.09
C GLY A 94 -15.23 3.20 9.74
N GLY A 95 -16.30 3.49 10.48
CA GLY A 95 -17.63 2.95 10.18
C GLY A 95 -18.11 3.35 8.77
N VAL A 96 -17.98 4.63 8.42
CA VAL A 96 -18.36 5.14 7.10
C VAL A 96 -17.52 4.51 5.99
N ALA A 97 -16.20 4.37 6.16
CA ALA A 97 -15.34 3.73 5.17
C ALA A 97 -15.75 2.29 4.88
N VAL A 98 -16.11 1.52 5.91
CA VAL A 98 -16.61 0.14 5.73
C VAL A 98 -17.97 0.12 5.05
N LEU A 99 -18.91 0.97 5.50
CA LEU A 99 -20.24 1.06 4.87
C LEU A 99 -20.13 1.41 3.39
N ILE A 100 -19.23 2.33 3.01
CA ILE A 100 -19.03 2.67 1.59
C ILE A 100 -18.29 1.54 0.87
N GLY A 101 -17.16 1.08 1.41
CA GLY A 101 -16.30 0.09 0.76
C GLY A 101 -17.01 -1.23 0.44
N GLU A 102 -17.78 -1.75 1.39
CA GLU A 102 -18.52 -3.00 1.23
C GLU A 102 -19.71 -2.89 0.26
N ASN A 103 -20.22 -1.67 0.00
CA ASN A 103 -21.26 -1.44 -1.01
C ASN A 103 -20.70 -1.28 -2.44
N PHE A 104 -19.38 -1.02 -2.59
CA PHE A 104 -18.72 -0.87 -3.89
C PHE A 104 -17.51 -1.81 -4.08
N PRO A 105 -17.61 -3.13 -3.80
CA PRO A 105 -16.47 -4.06 -3.74
C PRO A 105 -15.81 -4.34 -5.10
N LYS A 106 -16.48 -3.96 -6.20
CA LYS A 106 -15.93 -4.03 -7.56
C LYS A 106 -14.87 -2.96 -7.82
N ILE A 107 -14.96 -1.82 -7.12
CA ILE A 107 -14.10 -0.65 -7.34
C ILE A 107 -13.17 -0.44 -6.13
N ILE A 108 -13.61 -0.85 -4.95
CA ILE A 108 -12.91 -0.59 -3.70
C ILE A 108 -12.56 -1.92 -3.03
N PHE A 109 -11.30 -2.06 -2.63
CA PHE A 109 -10.89 -3.09 -1.69
C PHE A 109 -10.83 -2.49 -0.29
N THR A 110 -11.87 -2.69 0.51
CA THR A 110 -12.02 -2.11 1.87
C THR A 110 -10.78 -2.31 2.75
N PRO A 111 -10.11 -3.48 2.78
CA PRO A 111 -8.88 -3.64 3.57
C PRO A 111 -7.76 -2.68 3.14
N ALA A 112 -7.63 -2.39 1.84
CA ALA A 112 -6.65 -1.40 1.36
C ALA A 112 -7.04 0.03 1.73
N TRP A 113 -8.33 0.36 1.77
CA TRP A 113 -8.80 1.65 2.28
C TRP A 113 -8.40 1.84 3.74
N LEU A 114 -8.77 0.91 4.61
CA LEU A 114 -8.46 0.99 6.04
C LEU A 114 -6.94 1.02 6.27
N CYS A 115 -6.18 0.20 5.52
CA CYS A 115 -4.73 0.21 5.60
C CYS A 115 -4.12 1.53 5.12
N GLY A 116 -4.59 2.08 4.00
CA GLY A 116 -4.12 3.36 3.47
C GLY A 116 -4.40 4.51 4.43
N TRP A 117 -5.56 4.48 5.09
CA TRP A 117 -5.90 5.45 6.13
C TRP A 117 -4.98 5.34 7.35
N ALA A 118 -4.71 4.14 7.83
CA ALA A 118 -3.78 3.92 8.92
C ALA A 118 -2.36 4.41 8.58
N ILE A 119 -1.88 4.17 7.36
CA ILE A 119 -0.60 4.71 6.86
C ILE A 119 -0.62 6.23 6.89
N GLY A 120 -1.65 6.85 6.30
CA GLY A 120 -1.77 8.30 6.22
C GLY A 120 -1.81 8.95 7.61
N LEU A 121 -2.60 8.42 8.54
CA LEU A 121 -2.65 8.90 9.93
C LEU A 121 -1.32 8.71 10.67
N THR A 122 -0.59 7.63 10.42
CA THR A 122 0.73 7.42 11.04
C THR A 122 1.72 8.50 10.63
N ILE A 123 1.65 8.97 9.39
CA ILE A 123 2.59 9.96 8.84
C ILE A 123 2.11 11.39 9.10
N MET A 124 0.83 11.67 8.90
CA MET A 124 0.26 13.02 8.93
C MET A 124 -0.42 13.36 10.26
N GLY A 125 -0.87 12.39 11.04
CA GLY A 125 -1.57 12.61 12.30
C GLY A 125 -0.80 13.45 13.34
N PRO A 126 0.54 13.33 13.43
CA PRO A 126 1.34 14.19 14.32
C PRO A 126 1.56 15.62 13.81
N LEU A 127 1.11 15.97 12.60
CA LEU A 127 1.35 17.26 11.95
C LEU A 127 0.11 18.14 12.02
N ALA A 128 0.30 19.46 12.06
CA ALA A 128 -0.79 20.40 11.80
C ALA A 128 -1.17 20.35 10.32
N LEU A 129 -2.44 20.62 10.00
CA LEU A 129 -2.96 20.62 8.64
C LEU A 129 -2.17 21.56 7.72
N ALA A 130 -1.71 22.70 8.24
CA ALA A 130 -0.86 23.65 7.51
C ALA A 130 0.50 23.08 7.10
N ASP A 131 1.01 22.08 7.83
CA ASP A 131 2.33 21.48 7.62
C ASP A 131 2.28 20.21 6.75
N ILE A 132 1.09 19.70 6.41
CA ILE A 132 0.91 18.50 5.58
C ILE A 132 1.54 18.67 4.19
N GLY A 133 1.45 19.86 3.60
CA GLY A 133 2.07 20.19 2.32
C GLY A 133 1.78 19.16 1.23
N THR A 134 2.85 18.57 0.66
CA THR A 134 2.75 17.57 -0.43
C THR A 134 2.77 16.12 0.04
N LEU A 135 2.71 15.87 1.35
CA LEU A 135 2.78 14.51 1.90
C LEU A 135 1.71 13.55 1.34
N PRO A 136 0.43 13.94 1.17
CA PRO A 136 -0.58 13.04 0.58
C PRO A 136 -0.17 12.60 -0.83
N ILE A 137 0.34 13.51 -1.65
CA ILE A 137 0.80 13.19 -3.00
C ILE A 137 1.97 12.20 -2.98
N GLN A 138 2.92 12.38 -2.05
CA GLN A 138 4.05 11.45 -1.89
C GLN A 138 3.58 10.07 -1.39
N ILE A 139 2.68 10.02 -0.41
CA ILE A 139 2.08 8.80 0.12
C ILE A 139 1.32 8.06 -1.00
N GLY A 140 0.43 8.75 -1.72
CA GLY A 140 -0.31 8.19 -2.84
C GLY A 140 0.59 7.66 -3.96
N ALA A 141 1.66 8.39 -4.31
CA ALA A 141 2.65 7.90 -5.28
C ALA A 141 3.35 6.61 -4.79
N ALA A 142 3.71 6.55 -3.50
CA ALA A 142 4.29 5.36 -2.89
C ALA A 142 3.29 4.19 -2.81
N MET A 143 2.00 4.45 -2.54
CA MET A 143 0.95 3.43 -2.55
C MET A 143 0.78 2.80 -3.94
N ILE A 144 0.75 3.64 -4.99
CA ILE A 144 0.71 3.18 -6.38
C ILE A 144 1.95 2.33 -6.70
N ALA A 145 3.14 2.79 -6.34
CA ALA A 145 4.38 2.04 -6.55
C ALA A 145 4.38 0.70 -5.79
N GLY A 146 3.83 0.65 -4.58
CA GLY A 146 3.71 -0.57 -3.80
C GLY A 146 2.86 -1.63 -4.49
N VAL A 147 1.75 -1.25 -5.11
CA VAL A 147 0.90 -2.20 -5.84
C VAL A 147 1.48 -2.52 -7.22
N VAL A 148 1.80 -1.51 -8.01
CA VAL A 148 2.13 -1.65 -9.43
C VAL A 148 3.58 -2.09 -9.65
N TYR A 149 4.54 -1.41 -9.03
CA TYR A 149 5.95 -1.72 -9.22
C TYR A 149 6.37 -2.90 -8.35
N VAL A 150 6.10 -2.86 -7.04
CA VAL A 150 6.56 -3.91 -6.13
C VAL A 150 5.65 -5.13 -6.21
N GLY A 151 4.34 -4.99 -5.98
CA GLY A 151 3.39 -6.10 -5.95
C GLY A 151 3.35 -6.88 -7.26
N ILE A 152 2.90 -6.24 -8.35
CA ILE A 152 2.82 -6.88 -9.67
C ILE A 152 4.22 -7.21 -10.21
N GLY A 153 5.19 -6.31 -10.03
CA GLY A 153 6.54 -6.51 -10.57
C GLY A 153 7.26 -7.71 -9.96
N VAL A 154 7.15 -7.94 -8.65
CA VAL A 154 7.74 -9.12 -7.99
C VAL A 154 7.08 -10.40 -8.50
N ASP A 155 5.75 -10.43 -8.63
CA ASP A 155 5.03 -11.60 -9.16
C ASP A 155 5.45 -11.92 -10.60
N PHE A 156 5.53 -10.91 -11.47
CA PHE A 156 5.99 -11.08 -12.85
C PHE A 156 7.45 -11.56 -12.91
N PHE A 157 8.32 -10.95 -12.12
CA PHE A 157 9.73 -11.30 -12.05
C PHE A 157 9.94 -12.73 -11.56
N GLN A 158 9.22 -13.16 -10.52
CA GLN A 158 9.25 -14.51 -9.99
C GLN A 158 8.81 -15.53 -11.07
N LYS A 159 7.66 -15.30 -11.72
CA LYS A 159 7.13 -16.19 -12.77
C LYS A 159 8.13 -16.34 -13.93
N LYS A 160 8.77 -15.25 -14.34
CA LYS A 160 9.79 -15.27 -15.39
C LYS A 160 11.01 -16.09 -14.99
N LEU A 161 11.52 -15.90 -13.77
CA LEU A 161 12.65 -16.69 -13.28
C LEU A 161 12.33 -18.18 -13.21
N VAL A 162 11.18 -18.55 -12.64
CA VAL A 162 10.74 -19.95 -12.57
C VAL A 162 10.67 -20.58 -13.96
N SER A 163 10.13 -19.87 -14.95
CA SER A 163 10.06 -20.36 -16.34
C SER A 163 11.45 -20.59 -16.94
N ILE A 164 12.40 -19.69 -16.71
CA ILE A 164 13.78 -19.83 -17.21
C ILE A 164 14.46 -21.05 -16.59
N PHE A 165 14.37 -21.23 -15.27
CA PHE A 165 14.99 -22.36 -14.59
C PHE A 165 14.36 -23.70 -14.97
N LYS A 166 13.03 -23.76 -15.11
CA LYS A 166 12.35 -24.98 -15.58
C LYS A 166 12.75 -25.34 -17.01
N LYS A 167 12.91 -24.36 -17.91
CA LYS A 167 13.37 -24.61 -19.29
C LYS A 167 14.78 -25.20 -19.32
N GLN A 168 15.69 -24.70 -18.47
CA GLN A 168 17.06 -25.20 -18.39
C GLN A 168 17.17 -26.61 -17.77
N GLU A 169 16.23 -27.02 -16.90
CA GLU A 169 16.17 -28.41 -16.40
C GLU A 169 15.68 -29.39 -17.48
N VAL A 170 14.92 -28.95 -18.50
CA VAL A 170 14.43 -29.79 -19.60
C VAL A 170 15.47 -29.96 -20.73
N GLU A 171 16.34 -28.96 -20.93
CA GLU A 171 17.40 -29.00 -21.96
C GLU A 171 18.69 -29.72 -21.48
N LYS A 172 18.75 -30.17 -20.22
CA LYS A 172 19.85 -30.95 -19.63
C LYS A 172 19.49 -32.42 -19.51
#